data_AF-A0A1H6DGR8-F1
#
_entry.id   AF-A0A1H6DGR8-F1
#
_cell.length_a   1.000
_cell.length_b   1.000
_cell.length_c   1.000
_cell.angle_alpha   90.00
_cell.angle_beta   90.00
_cell.angle_gamma   90.00
#
_symmetry.space_group_name_H-M   'P 1'
#
loop_
_entity.id
_entity.type
_entity.pdbx_description
1 polymer ?
#
loop_
_entity_poly.entity_id
_entity_poly.type
_entity_poly.pdbx_seq_one_letter_code
_entity_poly.pdbx_strand_id
1 'polypeptide(L)' 'MQETEEFDDAVFDVVVNDEEQYSIWRNDMPLPLGWTNAGFQGFKDECLAYIDAHWTDMRPLSVRRDMEARQR' A
#
# COMPACT_ATOMS: atom_id res chain seq x y z
N MET A 1 3.37 -17.53 -16.36
CA MET A 1 3.78 -16.11 -16.33
C MET A 1 2.51 -15.37 -15.93
N GLN A 2 2.49 -14.70 -14.77
CA GLN A 2 1.24 -14.23 -14.14
C GLN A 2 0.66 -13.05 -14.94
N GLU A 3 -0.62 -13.16 -15.29
CA GLU A 3 -1.47 -12.16 -15.96
C GLU A 3 -1.44 -10.83 -15.20
N THR A 4 -0.97 -9.76 -15.85
CA THR A 4 -0.94 -8.40 -15.29
C THR A 4 -1.82 -7.41 -16.04
N GLU A 5 -2.82 -7.85 -16.82
CA GLU A 5 -3.42 -7.01 -17.88
C GLU A 5 -4.98 -6.93 -17.89
N GLU A 6 -5.68 -7.05 -16.76
CA GLU A 6 -7.17 -7.00 -16.79
C GLU A 6 -7.84 -6.02 -15.81
N PHE A 7 -7.08 -5.11 -15.19
CA PHE A 7 -7.64 -4.15 -14.22
C PHE A 7 -7.37 -2.68 -14.57
N ASP A 8 -7.12 -2.36 -15.85
CA ASP A 8 -6.75 -1.01 -16.29
C ASP A 8 -7.87 0.02 -16.07
N ASP A 9 -9.13 -0.37 -16.27
CA ASP A 9 -10.31 0.52 -16.10
C ASP A 9 -10.95 0.48 -14.71
N ALA A 10 -10.42 -0.30 -13.77
CA ALA A 10 -11.01 -0.45 -12.45
C ALA A 10 -10.50 0.65 -11.49
N VAL A 11 -11.43 1.25 -10.73
CA VAL A 11 -11.10 2.20 -9.67
C VAL A 11 -10.81 1.45 -8.38
N PHE A 12 -9.66 1.76 -7.78
CA PHE A 12 -9.20 1.23 -6.52
C PHE A 12 -9.13 2.34 -5.47
N ASP A 13 -9.36 1.97 -4.22
CA ASP A 13 -9.11 2.78 -3.03
C ASP A 13 -7.80 2.34 -2.40
N VAL A 14 -6.96 3.31 -2.04
CA VAL A 14 -5.81 3.06 -1.18
C VAL A 14 -6.35 2.83 0.22
N VAL A 15 -6.02 1.69 0.78
CA VAL A 15 -6.41 1.28 2.12
C VAL A 15 -5.18 1.10 2.98
N VAL A 16 -5.33 1.40 4.26
CA VAL A 16 -4.30 1.24 5.27
C VAL A 16 -4.88 0.43 6.43
N ASN A 17 -4.10 -0.52 6.93
CA ASN A 17 -4.45 -1.29 8.11
C ASN A 17 -3.84 -0.66 9.38
N ASP A 18 -4.13 -1.25 10.54
CA ASP A 18 -3.59 -0.83 11.85
C ASP A 18 -2.05 -0.95 11.95
N GLU A 19 -1.44 -1.76 11.07
CA GLU A 19 0.01 -1.96 10.98
C GLU A 19 0.70 -0.99 10.00
N GLU A 20 0.01 0.08 9.57
CA GLU A 20 0.49 1.07 8.60
C GLU A 20 0.91 0.45 7.24
N GLN A 21 0.33 -0.70 6.91
CA GLN A 21 0.53 -1.35 5.62
C GLN A 21 -0.47 -0.79 4.61
N TYR A 22 0.06 -0.24 3.53
CA TYR A 22 -0.73 0.25 2.42
C TYR A 22 -1.04 -0.87 1.44
N SER A 23 -2.29 -0.93 0.99
CA SER A 23 -2.73 -1.82 -0.07
C SER A 23 -3.77 -1.12 -0.94
N ILE A 24 -4.08 -1.71 -2.09
CA ILE A 24 -5.16 -1.24 -2.96
C ILE A 24 -6.34 -2.20 -2.84
N TRP A 25 -7.54 -1.65 -2.67
CA TRP A 25 -8.79 -2.40 -2.60
C TRP A 25 -9.75 -1.90 -3.67
N ARG A 26 -10.58 -2.80 -4.23
CA ARG A 26 -11.55 -2.37 -5.24
C ARG A 26 -12.64 -1.51 -4.59
N ASN A 27 -12.93 -0.35 -5.18
CA ASN A 27 -14.00 0.54 -4.67
C ASN A 27 -15.39 -0.10 -4.73
N ASP A 28 -15.59 -1.04 -5.66
CA ASP A 28 -16.86 -1.77 -5.77
C ASP A 28 -17.08 -2.81 -4.66
N MET A 29 -16.07 -3.10 -3.84
CA MET A 29 -16.17 -4.06 -2.74
C MET A 29 -16.16 -3.38 -1.36
N PRO A 30 -16.97 -3.87 -0.40
CA PRO A 30 -16.92 -3.38 0.96
C PRO A 30 -15.54 -3.64 1.58
N LEU A 31 -15.06 -2.70 2.39
CA LEU A 31 -13.77 -2.79 3.05
C LEU A 31 -13.78 -3.92 4.11
N PRO A 32 -12.74 -4.76 4.16
CA PRO A 32 -12.59 -5.75 5.21
C PRO A 32 -12.38 -5.08 6.58
N LEU A 33 -12.81 -5.77 7.64
CA LEU A 33 -12.67 -5.28 9.01
C LEU A 33 -11.19 -5.05 9.36
N GLY A 34 -10.87 -3.87 9.90
CA GLY A 34 -9.50 -3.48 10.25
C GLY A 34 -8.73 -2.78 9.13
N TRP A 35 -9.34 -2.58 7.96
CA TRP A 35 -8.83 -1.73 6.90
C TRP A 35 -9.61 -0.43 6.83
N THR A 36 -8.90 0.66 6.60
CA THR A 36 -9.47 2.00 6.53
C THR A 36 -9.01 2.65 5.23
N ASN A 37 -9.86 3.48 4.63
CA ASN A 37 -9.48 4.22 3.43
C ASN A 37 -8.40 5.26 3.81
N ALA A 38 -7.27 5.25 3.10
CA ALA A 38 -6.16 6.17 3.29
C ALA A 38 -6.45 7.58 2.76
N GLY A 39 -7.59 7.76 2.07
CA GLY A 39 -8.03 9.05 1.53
C GLY A 39 -7.61 9.28 0.08
N PHE A 40 -7.24 8.22 -0.64
CA PHE A 40 -6.92 8.27 -2.07
C PHE A 40 -7.64 7.17 -2.82
N GLN A 41 -8.29 7.51 -3.93
CA GLN A 41 -8.95 6.57 -4.84
C GLN A 41 -8.62 6.96 -6.28
N GLY A 42 -8.38 5.99 -7.14
CA GLY A 42 -7.97 6.22 -8.53
C GLY A 42 -7.75 4.92 -9.29
N PHE A 43 -7.09 5.01 -10.44
CA PHE A 43 -6.66 3.81 -11.14
C PHE A 43 -5.53 3.12 -10.39
N LYS A 44 -5.30 1.85 -10.73
CA LYS A 44 -4.25 1.04 -10.12
C LYS A 44 -2.89 1.76 -10.10
N ASP A 45 -2.46 2.34 -11.21
CA ASP A 45 -1.19 3.07 -11.31
C ASP A 45 -1.15 4.33 -10.44
N GLU A 46 -2.24 5.08 -10.36
CA GLU A 46 -2.32 6.27 -9.50
C GLU A 46 -2.26 5.88 -8.02
N CYS A 47 -2.99 4.84 -7.62
CA CYS A 47 -2.96 4.31 -6.26
C CYS A 47 -1.58 3.77 -5.90
N LEU A 48 -0.93 3.03 -6.81
CA LEU A 48 0.43 2.53 -6.59
C LEU A 48 1.45 3.67 -6.49
N ALA A 49 1.34 4.71 -7.32
CA ALA A 49 2.18 5.90 -7.23
C ALA A 49 1.95 6.67 -5.92
N TYR A 50 0.69 6.76 -5.45
CA TYR A 50 0.38 7.34 -4.15
C TYR A 50 1.02 6.54 -3.01
N ILE A 51 0.93 5.21 -3.06
CA ILE A 51 1.55 4.31 -2.08
C ILE A 51 3.06 4.44 -2.13
N ASP A 52 3.70 4.45 -3.30
CA ASP A 52 5.16 4.63 -3.42
C ASP A 52 5.62 5.99 -2.85
N ALA A 53 4.84 7.05 -3.11
CA ALA A 53 5.12 8.40 -2.62
C ALA A 53 4.81 8.61 -1.13
N HIS A 54 3.88 7.86 -0.53
CA HIS A 54 3.53 7.96 0.90
C HIS A 54 4.26 6.93 1.75
N TRP A 55 4.40 5.70 1.26
CA TRP A 55 5.16 4.60 1.86
C TRP A 55 6.65 4.75 1.55
N THR A 56 7.17 5.94 1.83
CA THR A 56 8.56 6.36 1.60
C THR A 56 9.58 5.56 2.41
N ASP A 57 9.14 4.78 3.38
CA ASP A 57 10.02 3.93 4.17
C ASP A 57 9.48 2.50 4.26
N MET A 58 9.66 1.76 3.16
CA MET A 58 9.41 0.32 3.05
C MET A 58 10.40 -0.54 3.89
N ARG A 59 11.26 0.07 4.73
CA ARG A 59 12.13 -0.72 5.61
C ARG A 59 11.30 -1.21 6.79
N PRO A 60 11.16 -2.53 6.99
CA PRO A 60 10.59 -3.02 8.24
C PRO A 60 11.43 -2.45 9.39
N LEU A 61 10.78 -1.99 10.46
CA LEU A 61 11.41 -1.44 11.66
C LEU A 61 12.60 -2.28 12.16
N SER A 62 12.58 -3.60 11.94
CA SER A 62 13.70 -4.53 12.21
C SER A 62 15.02 -4.17 11.52
N VAL A 63 15.01 -3.71 10.26
CA VAL A 63 16.24 -3.40 9.52
C VAL A 63 16.86 -2.08 10.02
N ARG A 64 16.03 -1.14 10.51
CA ARG A 64 16.54 0.12 11.07
C ARG A 64 17.32 -0.10 12.38
N ARG A 65 16.86 -1.01 13.24
CA ARG A 65 17.58 -1.38 14.48
C ARG A 65 18.90 -2.10 14.24
N ASP A 66 18.97 -2.97 13.22
CA ASP A 66 20.19 -3.73 12.93
C ASP A 66 21.33 -2.85 12.38
N MET A 67 21.00 -1.80 11.62
CA MET A 67 22.00 -0.84 11.10
C MET A 67 22.54 0.12 12.18
N GLU A 68 21.74 0.47 13.19
CA GLU A 68 22.18 1.32 14.31
C GLU A 68 23.08 0.54 15.28
N ALA A 69 22.86 -0.78 15.44
CA ALA A 69 23.67 -1.65 16.29
C ALA A 69 25.03 -2.04 15.67
N ARG A 70 25.17 -1.95 14.34
CA ARG A 70 26.43 -2.25 13.63
C ARG A 70 27.45 -1.11 13.59
N GLN A 71 27.11 0.04 14.18
CA GLN A 71 27.95 1.24 14.17
C GLN A 71 28.56 1.58 15.53
N ARG A 72 28.53 0.65 16.49
CA ARG A 72 29.13 0.80 17.82
C ARG A 72 30.26 -0.18 18.08
#